data_AF-A0A970HZ52-F1
#
_entry.id   AF-A0A970HZ52-F1
#
_cell.length_a   1.000
_cell.length_b   1.000
_cell.length_c   1.000
_cell.angle_alpha   90.00
_cell.angle_beta   90.00
_cell.angle_gamma   90.00
#
_symmetry.space_group_name_H-M   'P 1'
#
loop_
_entity.id
_entity.type
_entity.pdbx_description
1 polymer ?
#
loop_
_entity_poly.entity_id
_entity_poly.type
_entity_poly.pdbx_seq_one_letter_code
_entity_poly.pdbx_strand_id
1 'polypeptide(L)'
;MRNIVCLTFITAVLLLTACSKDKKSERFRLLTTTAWINESVLVDGEEPAGDWDFLNEFSGEAKFNEDGTGNFGNYTGQWRFNETETEITITTETIPLPIVTRIIELTSERLEISTVTLNPQNPSETAEITMIFKSR
;
A
#
# COMPACT_ATOMS: atom_id res chain seq x y z
N MET A 1 3.83 -41.77 -42.66
CA MET A 1 4.49 -40.94 -41.64
C MET A 1 4.22 -39.44 -41.85
N ARG A 2 2.97 -39.02 -42.11
CA ARG A 2 2.61 -37.61 -42.37
C ARG A 2 1.77 -36.98 -41.23
N ASN A 3 1.15 -37.82 -40.40
CA ASN A 3 0.27 -37.39 -39.32
C ASN A 3 0.97 -37.25 -37.95
N ILE A 4 2.19 -37.79 -37.80
CA ILE A 4 2.99 -37.66 -36.56
C ILE A 4 3.69 -36.30 -36.49
N VAL A 5 4.09 -35.74 -37.65
CA VAL A 5 4.77 -34.44 -37.75
C VAL A 5 3.84 -33.28 -37.37
N CYS A 6 2.53 -33.41 -37.64
CA CYS A 6 1.55 -32.40 -37.22
C CYS A 6 1.32 -32.41 -35.70
N LEU A 7 1.36 -33.58 -35.07
CA LEU A 7 1.08 -33.69 -33.64
C LEU A 7 2.23 -33.13 -32.78
N THR A 8 3.48 -33.33 -33.19
CA THR A 8 4.65 -32.79 -32.48
C THR A 8 4.77 -31.27 -32.60
N PHE A 9 4.28 -30.67 -33.70
CA PHE A 9 4.29 -29.22 -33.88
C PHE A 9 3.27 -28.50 -32.99
N ILE A 10 2.10 -29.12 -32.75
CA ILE A 10 1.04 -28.55 -31.90
C ILE A 10 1.46 -28.55 -30.42
N THR A 11 2.16 -29.58 -29.95
CA THR A 11 2.66 -29.64 -28.56
C THR A 11 3.76 -28.61 -28.29
N ALA A 12 4.61 -28.31 -29.29
CA ALA A 12 5.65 -27.29 -29.19
C ALA A 12 5.09 -25.86 -29.10
N VAL A 13 3.97 -25.58 -29.78
CA VAL A 13 3.29 -24.27 -29.74
C VAL A 13 2.57 -24.05 -28.40
N LEU A 14 2.00 -25.10 -27.79
CA LEU A 14 1.35 -25.01 -26.48
C LEU A 14 2.32 -24.65 -25.35
N LEU A 15 3.59 -25.08 -25.44
CA LEU A 15 4.62 -24.76 -24.46
C LEU A 15 5.13 -23.30 -24.52
N LEU A 16 4.87 -22.58 -25.61
CA LEU A 16 5.26 -21.16 -25.77
C LEU A 16 4.20 -20.19 -25.23
N THR A 17 3.01 -20.68 -24.84
CA THR A 17 1.93 -19.86 -24.25
C THR A 17 1.92 -19.86 -22.73
N ALA A 18 2.85 -20.57 -22.08
CA ALA A 18 3.19 -20.37 -20.67
C ALA A 18 3.98 -19.06 -20.50
N CYS A 19 3.41 -17.96 -21.01
CA CYS A 19 3.87 -16.61 -20.77
C CYS A 19 3.58 -16.33 -19.29
N SER A 20 4.56 -16.61 -18.43
CA SER A 20 4.59 -16.13 -17.06
C SER A 20 4.77 -14.62 -17.09
N LYS A 21 3.71 -13.90 -17.48
CA LYS A 21 3.61 -12.47 -17.17
C LYS A 21 3.57 -12.41 -15.66
N ASP A 22 4.58 -11.77 -15.08
CA ASP A 22 4.72 -11.53 -13.65
C ASP A 22 3.35 -11.21 -13.05
N LYS A 23 2.78 -12.20 -12.36
CA LYS A 23 1.51 -12.00 -11.67
C LYS A 23 1.86 -11.17 -10.45
N LYS A 24 1.57 -9.87 -10.54
CA LYS A 24 1.51 -8.98 -9.37
C LYS A 24 0.75 -9.69 -8.26
N SER A 25 1.24 -9.57 -7.03
CA SER A 25 0.59 -10.16 -5.87
C SER A 25 -0.83 -9.60 -5.70
N GLU A 26 -1.67 -10.35 -5.01
CA GLU A 26 -3.03 -9.91 -4.73
C GLU A 26 -3.03 -8.63 -3.88
N ARG A 27 -2.13 -8.52 -2.89
CA ARG A 27 -2.01 -7.30 -2.07
C ARG A 27 -1.58 -6.10 -2.90
N PHE A 28 -0.61 -6.26 -3.80
CA PHE A 28 -0.22 -5.20 -4.73
C PHE A 28 -1.40 -4.75 -5.58
N ARG A 29 -2.14 -5.71 -6.14
CA ARG A 29 -3.33 -5.41 -6.95
C ARG A 29 -4.38 -4.65 -6.13
N LEU A 30 -4.72 -5.13 -4.93
CA LEU A 30 -5.72 -4.49 -4.06
C LEU A 30 -5.32 -3.06 -3.71
N LEU A 31 -4.08 -2.86 -3.26
CA LEU A 31 -3.58 -1.55 -2.84
C LEU A 31 -3.57 -0.53 -3.98
N THR A 32 -3.21 -0.97 -5.20
CA THR A 32 -2.98 -0.08 -6.35
C THR A 32 -4.19 0.14 -7.26
N THR A 33 -5.22 -0.70 -7.18
CA THR A 33 -6.39 -0.62 -8.09
C THR A 33 -7.23 0.63 -7.84
N THR A 34 -7.54 0.93 -6.57
CA THR A 34 -8.45 2.02 -6.20
C THR A 34 -7.71 3.23 -5.65
N ALA A 35 -8.42 4.34 -5.45
CA ALA A 35 -8.03 5.38 -4.52
C ALA A 35 -8.70 5.10 -3.16
N TRP A 36 -8.04 5.50 -2.08
CA TRP A 36 -8.45 5.22 -0.72
C TRP A 36 -8.88 6.53 -0.06
N ILE A 37 -10.13 6.62 0.36
CA ILE A 37 -10.64 7.78 1.09
C ILE A 37 -10.47 7.53 2.58
N ASN A 38 -9.75 8.40 3.26
CA ASN A 38 -9.58 8.34 4.71
C ASN A 38 -10.96 8.41 5.38
N GLU A 39 -11.22 7.42 6.24
CA GLU A 39 -12.40 7.38 7.10
C GLU A 39 -12.08 7.92 8.49
N SER A 40 -10.91 7.56 9.02
CA SER A 40 -10.42 8.06 10.30
C SER A 40 -8.90 7.96 10.41
N VAL A 41 -8.34 8.84 11.22
CA VAL A 41 -6.99 8.74 11.78
C VAL A 41 -7.14 8.70 13.29
N LEU A 42 -6.46 7.79 13.97
CA LEU A 42 -6.57 7.60 15.42
C LEU A 42 -5.17 7.59 16.06
N VAL A 43 -5.07 8.16 17.26
CA VAL A 43 -3.91 8.14 18.15
C VAL A 43 -4.32 7.38 19.41
N ASP A 44 -3.71 6.21 19.64
CA ASP A 44 -4.08 5.29 20.72
C ASP A 44 -5.59 4.98 20.79
N GLY A 45 -6.25 5.00 19.63
CA GLY A 45 -7.68 4.72 19.47
C GLY A 45 -8.60 5.94 19.58
N GLU A 46 -8.08 7.15 19.81
CA GLU A 46 -8.84 8.40 19.90
C GLU A 46 -8.53 9.33 18.72
N GLU A 47 -9.40 10.32 18.45
CA GLU A 47 -9.14 11.33 17.42
C GLU A 47 -7.89 12.18 17.79
N PRO A 48 -7.04 12.56 16.82
CA PRO A 48 -5.85 13.37 17.09
C PRO A 48 -6.25 14.71 17.72
N ALA A 49 -5.53 15.08 18.79
CA ALA A 49 -5.70 16.37 19.46
C ALA A 49 -4.35 16.95 19.89
N GLY A 50 -4.24 18.28 19.90
CA GLY A 50 -3.09 19.01 20.43
C GLY A 50 -1.81 18.74 19.63
N ASP A 51 -0.78 18.22 20.29
CA ASP A 51 0.52 17.94 19.64
C ASP A 51 0.44 16.90 18.52
N TRP A 52 -0.68 16.17 18.43
CA TRP A 52 -0.97 15.20 17.37
C TRP A 52 -1.81 15.78 16.21
N ASP A 53 -2.25 17.03 16.26
CA ASP A 53 -3.13 17.66 15.24
C ASP A 53 -2.55 17.59 13.82
N PHE A 54 -1.22 17.53 13.68
CA PHE A 54 -0.54 17.41 12.39
C PHE A 54 -0.92 16.14 11.62
N LEU A 55 -1.38 15.09 12.31
CA LEU A 55 -1.82 13.85 11.67
C LEU A 55 -3.06 14.07 10.79
N ASN A 56 -3.81 15.16 11.00
CA ASN A 56 -4.92 15.53 10.14
C ASN A 56 -4.48 15.82 8.70
N GLU A 57 -3.21 16.14 8.45
CA GLU A 57 -2.65 16.34 7.10
C GLU A 57 -2.57 15.04 6.27
N PHE A 58 -2.60 13.87 6.92
CA PHE A 58 -2.72 12.57 6.25
C PHE A 58 -4.17 12.21 5.92
N SER A 59 -5.14 13.01 6.38
CA SER A 59 -6.54 12.83 6.01
C SER A 59 -6.76 13.21 4.55
N GLY A 60 -7.77 12.61 3.93
CA GLY A 60 -8.10 12.83 2.53
C GLY A 60 -7.95 11.57 1.68
N GLU A 61 -7.61 11.76 0.40
CA GLU A 61 -7.41 10.65 -0.53
C GLU A 61 -5.96 10.15 -0.50
N ALA A 62 -5.79 8.83 -0.54
CA ALA A 62 -4.51 8.17 -0.75
C ALA A 62 -4.56 7.27 -1.99
N LYS A 63 -3.54 7.33 -2.83
CA LYS A 63 -3.42 6.55 -4.06
C LYS A 63 -2.01 5.99 -4.14
N PHE A 64 -1.93 4.68 -4.25
CA PHE A 64 -0.70 3.93 -4.44
C PHE A 64 -0.61 3.57 -5.93
N ASN A 65 0.26 4.24 -6.68
CA ASN A 65 0.46 3.94 -8.10
C ASN A 65 1.38 2.74 -8.27
N GLU A 66 1.18 1.99 -9.37
CA GLU A 66 1.93 0.76 -9.62
C GLU A 66 3.43 0.98 -9.85
N ASP A 67 3.84 2.21 -10.18
CA ASP A 67 5.24 2.60 -10.38
C ASP A 67 5.96 2.92 -9.06
N GLY A 68 5.28 2.78 -7.92
CA GLY A 68 5.81 3.09 -6.60
C GLY A 68 5.60 4.55 -6.18
N THR A 69 4.96 5.39 -7.00
CA THR A 69 4.59 6.76 -6.60
C THR A 69 3.23 6.80 -5.92
N GLY A 70 2.88 7.90 -5.25
CA GLY A 70 1.55 8.05 -4.67
C GLY A 70 1.26 9.42 -4.06
N ASN A 71 0.00 9.58 -3.66
CA ASN A 71 -0.46 10.64 -2.77
C ASN A 71 -1.00 10.03 -1.47
N PHE A 72 -0.87 10.75 -0.37
CA PHE A 72 -1.21 10.32 0.99
C PHE A 72 -1.78 11.52 1.75
N GLY A 73 -3.06 11.83 1.53
CA GLY A 73 -3.65 13.09 1.98
C GLY A 73 -3.02 14.27 1.26
N ASN A 74 -2.44 15.21 2.01
CA ASN A 74 -1.75 16.38 1.46
C ASN A 74 -0.30 16.10 1.02
N TYR A 75 0.20 14.87 1.22
CA TYR A 75 1.58 14.52 0.87
C TYR A 75 1.66 13.76 -0.46
N THR A 76 2.76 13.97 -1.18
CA THR A 76 3.16 13.16 -2.34
C THR A 76 4.49 12.48 -2.08
N GLY A 77 4.72 11.36 -2.75
CA GLY A 77 6.00 10.68 -2.65
C GLY A 77 6.01 9.28 -3.24
N GLN A 78 6.79 8.42 -2.60
CA GLN A 78 7.01 7.04 -3.00
C GLN A 78 6.48 6.08 -1.93
N TRP A 79 6.13 4.86 -2.34
CA TRP A 79 5.78 3.78 -1.46
C TRP A 79 6.37 2.46 -1.93
N ARG A 80 6.47 1.51 -1.01
CA ARG A 80 6.80 0.12 -1.31
C ARG A 80 6.30 -0.81 -0.23
N PHE A 81 6.05 -2.06 -0.59
CA PHE A 81 5.94 -3.13 0.40
C PHE A 81 7.31 -3.55 0.95
N ASN A 82 7.31 -4.13 2.14
CA ASN A 82 8.39 -5.02 2.56
C ASN A 82 8.34 -6.37 1.80
N GLU A 83 9.33 -7.23 2.00
CA GLU A 83 9.45 -8.50 1.25
C GLU A 83 8.25 -9.45 1.45
N THR A 84 7.56 -9.37 2.59
CA THR A 84 6.41 -10.22 2.93
C THR A 84 5.07 -9.54 2.67
N GLU A 85 5.08 -8.32 2.13
CA GLU A 85 3.91 -7.47 1.88
C GLU A 85 3.02 -7.26 3.12
N THR A 86 3.62 -7.25 4.31
CA THR A 86 2.94 -7.02 5.59
C THR A 86 3.05 -5.57 6.06
N GLU A 87 3.95 -4.81 5.45
CA GLU A 87 4.21 -3.40 5.78
C GLU A 87 4.29 -2.57 4.51
N ILE A 88 3.85 -1.32 4.60
CA ILE A 88 4.01 -0.29 3.58
C ILE A 88 4.97 0.75 4.12
N THR A 89 6.08 0.96 3.43
CA THR A 89 6.95 2.13 3.64
C THR A 89 6.48 3.26 2.74
N ILE A 90 6.21 4.44 3.30
CA ILE A 90 5.91 5.67 2.59
C ILE A 90 7.07 6.64 2.80
N THR A 91 7.59 7.20 1.72
CA THR A 91 8.59 8.28 1.75
C THR A 91 7.97 9.48 1.07
N THR A 92 7.82 10.59 1.78
CA THR A 92 7.27 11.83 1.21
C THR A 92 8.41 12.77 0.83
N GLU A 93 8.12 13.76 0.00
CA GLU A 93 9.10 14.79 -0.39
C GLU A 93 9.39 15.79 0.75
N THR A 94 8.47 15.94 1.69
CA THR A 94 8.50 16.97 2.73
C THR A 94 8.86 16.43 4.12
N ILE A 95 8.59 15.15 4.40
CA ILE A 95 8.92 14.53 5.69
C ILE A 95 10.27 13.82 5.56
N PRO A 96 11.28 14.20 6.38
CA PRO A 96 12.66 13.75 6.19
C PRO A 96 12.92 12.27 6.53
N LEU A 97 11.94 11.58 7.14
CA LEU A 97 12.05 10.17 7.50
C LEU A 97 10.93 9.35 6.85
N PRO A 98 11.23 8.15 6.34
CA PRO A 98 10.21 7.23 5.86
C PRO A 98 9.27 6.79 6.98
N ILE A 99 7.99 6.66 6.65
CA ILE A 99 6.94 6.17 7.54
C ILE A 99 6.73 4.70 7.22
N VAL A 100 6.97 3.81 8.18
CA VAL A 100 6.76 2.36 8.01
C VAL A 100 5.49 1.98 8.73
N THR A 101 4.50 1.51 7.99
CA THR A 101 3.19 1.13 8.55
C THR A 101 2.95 -0.36 8.34
N ARG A 102 2.40 -1.03 9.36
CA ARG A 102 1.92 -2.40 9.28
C ARG A 102 0.52 -2.42 8.69
N ILE A 103 0.25 -3.36 7.80
CA ILE A 103 -1.09 -3.60 7.26
C ILE A 103 -1.88 -4.44 8.25
N ILE A 104 -2.94 -3.88 8.80
CA ILE A 104 -3.90 -4.58 9.66
C ILE A 104 -4.95 -5.26 8.79
N GLU A 105 -5.49 -4.53 7.81
CA GLU A 105 -6.47 -5.02 6.85
C GLU A 105 -6.18 -4.48 5.45
N LEU A 106 -6.32 -5.33 4.45
CA LEU A 106 -6.31 -4.92 3.04
C LEU A 106 -7.27 -5.82 2.26
N THR A 107 -8.43 -5.27 1.92
CA THR A 107 -9.48 -5.91 1.11
C THR A 107 -9.78 -5.06 -0.12
N SER A 108 -10.80 -5.41 -0.91
CA SER A 108 -11.24 -4.56 -2.03
C SER A 108 -12.00 -3.30 -1.58
N GLU A 109 -12.39 -3.23 -0.31
CA GLU A 109 -13.25 -2.18 0.23
C GLU A 109 -12.58 -1.36 1.32
N ARG A 110 -11.60 -1.93 2.02
CA ARG A 110 -11.00 -1.36 3.22
C ARG A 110 -9.48 -1.55 3.26
N LEU A 111 -8.80 -0.48 3.66
CA LEU A 111 -7.38 -0.48 3.99
C LEU A 111 -7.24 0.05 5.42
N GLU A 112 -6.57 -0.71 6.27
CA GLU A 112 -6.25 -0.30 7.63
C GLU A 112 -4.77 -0.53 7.89
N ILE A 113 -4.08 0.53 8.31
CA ILE A 113 -2.65 0.51 8.56
C ILE A 113 -2.35 1.13 9.92
N SER A 114 -1.32 0.62 10.61
CA SER A 114 -0.90 1.12 11.92
C SER A 114 0.61 1.29 12.00
N THR A 115 1.07 2.29 12.76
CA THR A 115 2.49 2.52 13.07
C THR A 115 2.64 3.03 14.50
N VAL A 116 3.72 2.66 15.17
CA VAL A 116 4.12 3.30 16.42
C VAL A 116 5.16 4.37 16.09
N THR A 117 4.92 5.61 16.52
CA THR A 117 5.86 6.72 16.30
C THR A 117 6.00 7.58 17.55
N LEU A 118 7.14 8.25 17.64
CA LEU A 118 7.35 9.34 18.59
C LEU A 118 6.53 10.56 18.15
N ASN A 119 6.01 11.31 19.11
CA ASN A 119 5.42 12.62 18.86
C ASN A 119 6.54 13.60 18.46
N PRO A 120 6.50 14.20 17.25
CA PRO A 120 7.54 15.14 16.81
C PRO A 120 7.61 16.42 17.65
N GLN A 121 6.50 16.84 18.26
CA GLN A 121 6.41 18.02 19.13
C GLN A 121 6.80 17.68 20.58
N ASN A 122 6.57 16.43 21.01
CA ASN A 122 6.97 15.91 22.32
C ASN A 122 7.69 14.55 22.21
N PRO A 123 9.00 14.52 21.91
CA PRO A 123 9.71 13.26 21.63
C PRO A 123 9.85 12.29 22.81
N SER A 124 9.34 12.63 23.99
CA SER A 124 9.23 11.71 25.14
C SER A 124 7.97 10.84 25.10
N GLU A 125 7.05 11.16 24.20
CA GLU A 125 5.77 10.49 24.02
C GLU A 125 5.80 9.64 22.74
N THR A 126 5.26 8.42 22.84
CA THR A 126 5.03 7.51 21.71
C THR A 126 3.55 7.16 21.68
N ALA A 127 2.98 7.04 20.49
CA ALA A 127 1.61 6.55 20.32
C ALA A 127 1.51 5.56 19.17
N GLU A 128 0.50 4.69 19.22
CA GLU A 128 0.04 3.92 18.08
C GLU A 128 -0.88 4.78 17.21
N ILE A 129 -0.48 4.98 15.96
CA ILE A 129 -1.26 5.70 14.96
C ILE A 129 -1.94 4.69 14.08
N THR A 130 -3.26 4.76 13.96
CA THR A 130 -4.06 3.91 13.06
C THR A 130 -4.75 4.77 12.01
N MET A 131 -4.60 4.42 10.74
CA MET A 131 -5.30 5.06 9.63
C MET A 131 -6.21 4.06 8.93
N ILE A 132 -7.46 4.44 8.77
CA ILE A 132 -8.52 3.63 8.17
C ILE A 132 -8.99 4.32 6.90
N PHE A 133 -9.13 3.55 5.82
CA PHE A 133 -9.58 4.04 4.53
C PHE A 133 -10.63 3.12 3.92
N LYS A 134 -11.51 3.73 3.12
CA LYS A 134 -12.46 3.05 2.25
C LYS A 134 -12.07 3.20 0.78
N SER A 135 -12.33 2.17 -0.01
CA SER A 135 -12.18 2.24 -1.48
C SER A 135 -13.13 3.28 -2.08
N ARG A 136 -12.65 4.05 -3.06
CA ARG A 136 -13.42 5.03 -3.83
C ARG A 136 -14.18 4.42 -5.00
#